data_AF-A0AAD2HKQ0-F1
#
_entry.id   AF-A0AAD2HKQ0-F1
#
_cell.length_a   1.000
_cell.length_b   1.000
_cell.length_c   1.000
_cell.angle_alpha   90.00
_cell.angle_beta   90.00
_cell.angle_gamma   90.00
#
_symmetry.space_group_name_H-M   'P 1'
#
loop_
_entity.id
_entity.type
_entity.pdbx_description
1 polymer ?
#
loop_
_entity_poly.entity_id
_entity_poly.type
_entity_poly.pdbx_seq_one_letter_code
_entity_poly.pdbx_strand_id
1 'polypeptide(L)'
;MPSLSSTSLFSCLLLLSCILQVHGEWTLHRSDLGCRFSLAAWNMTEQYTNTTMMPLVLANNAPFDGPSYEITSTFASYPVNVYPTLSLVNGSLRAYRASGAWLTNATAVQNGDLLTWYTSPLFNHDAARIYSVVQSPVGMSLSAYGEAGLWFLCSIQSKSTPPMMSVVFNLTRDSHVDVVDPDACWSTRITLVPVAGSAC
;
A
#
# COMPACT_ATOMS: atom_id res chain seq x y z
N MET A 1 18.46 -7.85 78.58
CA MET A 1 18.83 -6.63 77.82
C MET A 1 18.63 -6.95 76.33
N PRO A 2 17.92 -6.09 75.58
CA PRO A 2 17.10 -6.52 74.45
C PRO A 2 17.89 -6.68 73.15
N SER A 3 17.49 -7.70 72.40
CA SER A 3 17.90 -8.03 71.04
C SER A 3 17.27 -7.08 70.03
N LEU A 4 18.11 -6.45 69.19
CA LEU A 4 17.68 -5.65 68.04
C LEU A 4 17.28 -6.56 66.87
N SER A 5 15.98 -6.56 66.55
CA SER A 5 15.40 -7.25 65.40
C SER A 5 15.62 -6.45 64.12
N SER A 6 16.39 -7.05 63.21
CA SER A 6 16.48 -6.70 61.79
C SER A 6 15.13 -6.93 61.11
N THR A 7 14.49 -5.87 60.63
CA THR A 7 13.53 -5.90 59.51
C THR A 7 13.18 -4.45 59.15
N SER A 8 12.82 -4.22 57.88
CA SER A 8 12.27 -2.95 57.35
C SER A 8 13.25 -2.00 56.62
N LEU A 9 13.94 -2.51 55.59
CA LEU A 9 14.45 -1.68 54.48
C LEU A 9 14.24 -2.33 53.09
N PHE A 10 13.21 -3.14 52.92
CA PHE A 10 12.88 -3.82 51.64
C PHE A 10 11.44 -3.54 51.18
N SER A 11 10.98 -2.29 51.28
CA SER A 11 9.61 -1.91 50.88
C SER A 11 9.56 -0.61 50.08
N CYS A 12 10.49 -0.40 49.14
CA CYS A 12 10.41 0.76 48.23
C CYS A 12 10.95 0.52 46.80
N LEU A 13 11.10 -0.74 46.37
CA LEU A 13 11.65 -1.08 45.04
C LEU A 13 10.74 -2.00 44.20
N LEU A 14 9.48 -2.18 44.60
CA LEU A 14 8.48 -3.02 43.93
C LEU A 14 7.27 -2.23 43.38
N LEU A 15 7.46 -0.96 42.99
CA LEU A 15 6.41 -0.15 42.35
C LEU A 15 6.83 0.46 41.00
N LEU A 16 7.88 -0.03 40.35
CA LEU A 16 8.38 0.53 39.08
C LEU A 16 8.45 -0.46 37.91
N SER A 17 7.68 -1.57 37.94
CA SER A 17 7.79 -2.63 36.92
C SER A 17 6.45 -3.08 36.28
N CYS A 18 5.42 -2.24 36.23
CA CYS A 18 4.12 -2.65 35.66
C CYS A 18 3.47 -1.65 34.69
N ILE A 19 4.26 -0.89 33.94
CA ILE A 19 3.73 -0.15 32.78
C ILE A 19 4.67 -0.28 31.59
N LEU A 20 5.01 -1.51 31.20
CA LEU A 20 5.21 -1.80 29.78
C LEU A 20 3.81 -2.05 29.22
N GLN A 21 3.07 -0.96 28.99
CA GLN A 21 1.91 -1.02 28.12
C GLN A 21 2.43 -1.40 26.74
N VAL A 22 2.37 -2.69 26.43
CA VAL A 22 2.35 -3.17 25.06
C VAL A 22 1.08 -2.58 24.47
N HIS A 23 1.20 -1.39 23.89
CA HIS A 23 0.17 -0.81 23.04
C HIS A 23 0.13 -1.68 21.79
N GLY A 24 -0.55 -2.83 21.89
CA GLY A 24 -1.01 -3.57 20.74
C GLY A 24 -2.03 -2.68 20.05
N GLU A 25 -1.54 -1.81 19.17
CA GLU A 25 -2.37 -0.99 18.30
C GLU A 25 -3.07 -1.97 17.35
N TRP A 26 -4.30 -2.36 17.70
CA TRP A 26 -5.14 -3.17 16.83
C TRP A 26 -5.40 -2.34 15.58
N THR A 27 -4.64 -2.62 14.54
CA THR A 27 -4.82 -1.95 13.25
C THR A 27 -6.11 -2.48 12.66
N LEU A 28 -7.14 -1.64 12.57
CA LEU A 28 -8.41 -2.03 11.98
C LEU A 28 -8.22 -2.20 10.47
N HIS A 29 -8.28 -3.44 10.01
CA HIS A 29 -8.28 -3.78 8.60
C HIS A 29 -9.70 -3.78 8.06
N ARG A 30 -9.97 -2.97 7.04
CA ARG A 30 -11.24 -2.98 6.32
C ARG A 30 -11.04 -3.56 4.92
N SER A 31 -11.72 -4.66 4.61
CA SER A 31 -11.66 -5.33 3.30
C SER A 31 -12.75 -4.85 2.33
N ASP A 32 -13.65 -3.97 2.77
CA ASP A 32 -14.69 -3.38 1.93
C ASP A 32 -14.80 -1.89 2.22
N LEU A 33 -14.94 -1.06 1.19
CA LEU A 33 -15.19 0.36 1.33
C LEU A 33 -16.42 0.74 0.51
N GLY A 34 -17.39 1.36 1.18
CA GLY A 34 -18.62 1.89 0.56
C GLY A 34 -18.42 3.13 -0.32
N CYS A 35 -17.18 3.52 -0.58
CA CYS A 35 -16.80 4.71 -1.33
C CYS A 35 -15.85 4.36 -2.49
N ARG A 36 -15.71 5.29 -3.44
CA ARG A 36 -14.70 5.22 -4.49
C ARG A 36 -13.53 6.13 -4.16
N PHE A 37 -12.35 5.74 -4.58
CA PHE A 37 -11.12 6.48 -4.30
C PHE A 37 -10.16 6.43 -5.48
N SER A 38 -9.19 7.35 -5.51
CA SER A 38 -7.95 7.19 -6.26
C SER A 38 -6.82 6.84 -5.30
N LEU A 39 -5.67 6.42 -5.84
CA LEU A 39 -4.47 6.16 -5.04
C LEU A 39 -3.48 7.31 -5.20
N ALA A 40 -2.74 7.56 -4.13
CA ALA A 40 -1.55 8.39 -4.19
C ALA A 40 -0.40 7.74 -3.40
N ALA A 41 0.83 8.01 -3.81
CA ALA A 41 2.03 7.62 -3.09
C ALA A 41 2.49 8.76 -2.18
N TRP A 42 2.65 8.47 -0.90
CA TRP A 42 3.24 9.35 0.10
C TRP A 42 4.66 8.88 0.44
N ASN A 43 5.67 9.67 0.07
CA ASN A 43 7.06 9.37 0.38
C ASN A 43 7.29 9.37 1.91
N MET A 44 7.85 8.29 2.45
CA MET A 44 8.20 8.15 3.87
C MET A 44 9.68 8.41 4.17
N THR A 45 10.53 8.48 3.15
CA THR A 45 11.99 8.54 3.30
C THR A 45 12.49 9.93 3.67
N GLU A 46 11.82 10.99 3.23
CA GLU A 46 12.15 12.36 3.65
C GLU A 46 11.34 12.72 4.89
N GLN A 47 12.03 13.03 6.00
CA GLN A 47 11.41 13.60 7.19
C GLN A 47 10.78 14.95 6.86
N TYR A 48 9.49 14.95 6.55
CA TYR A 48 8.59 16.10 6.63
C TYR A 48 8.90 17.33 5.74
N THR A 49 9.76 17.23 4.72
CA THR A 49 10.14 18.44 3.97
C THR A 49 9.22 18.83 2.83
N ASN A 50 8.44 17.92 2.23
CA ASN A 50 7.39 18.29 1.27
C ASN A 50 6.28 17.23 1.21
N THR A 51 5.09 17.61 1.71
CA THR A 51 3.86 16.83 1.85
C THR A 51 3.16 16.47 0.53
N THR A 52 3.90 16.33 -0.56
CA THR A 52 3.32 16.16 -1.89
C THR A 52 2.98 14.70 -2.16
N MET A 53 1.71 14.36 -1.96
CA MET A 53 1.15 13.10 -2.48
C MET A 53 1.33 13.04 -4.00
N MET A 54 1.94 11.97 -4.49
CA MET A 54 2.07 11.71 -5.93
C MET A 54 0.85 10.92 -6.40
N PRO A 55 -0.02 11.47 -7.26
CA PRO A 55 -1.16 10.73 -7.79
C PRO A 55 -0.69 9.49 -8.55
N LEU A 56 -1.35 8.36 -8.30
CA LEU A 56 -1.09 7.11 -8.98
C LEU A 56 -2.17 6.83 -10.03
N VAL A 57 -1.74 6.22 -11.13
CA VAL A 57 -2.58 5.79 -12.24
C VAL A 57 -2.19 4.38 -12.66
N LEU A 58 -3.02 3.77 -13.51
CA LEU A 58 -2.73 2.50 -14.14
C LEU A 58 -2.08 2.75 -15.50
N ALA A 59 -0.79 2.43 -15.62
CA ALA A 59 -0.06 2.48 -16.86
C ALA A 59 -0.19 1.16 -17.62
N ASN A 60 -0.44 1.24 -18.93
CA ASN A 60 -0.51 0.04 -19.78
C ASN A 60 0.88 -0.57 -19.91
N ASN A 61 1.05 -1.82 -19.48
CA ASN A 61 2.33 -2.53 -19.51
C ASN A 61 2.47 -3.47 -20.73
N ALA A 62 1.40 -3.69 -21.49
CA ALA A 62 1.46 -4.42 -22.77
C ALA A 62 0.22 -4.16 -23.65
N PRO A 63 0.38 -3.70 -24.91
CA PRO A 63 -0.67 -3.71 -25.90
C PRO A 63 -0.60 -5.03 -26.70
N PHE A 64 -1.38 -6.04 -26.33
CA PHE A 64 -1.59 -7.21 -27.19
C PHE A 64 -3.07 -7.52 -27.29
N ASP A 65 -3.49 -8.00 -28.46
CA ASP A 65 -4.86 -8.47 -28.73
C ASP A 65 -5.21 -9.59 -27.74
N GLY A 66 -5.96 -9.25 -26.69
CA GLY A 66 -6.27 -10.16 -25.59
C GLY A 66 -6.43 -9.44 -24.26
N PRO A 67 -6.19 -10.14 -23.13
CA PRO A 67 -6.21 -9.50 -21.82
C PRO A 67 -5.07 -8.47 -21.70
N SER A 68 -5.38 -7.29 -21.18
CA SER A 68 -4.36 -6.27 -20.93
C SER A 68 -3.87 -6.34 -19.49
N TYR A 69 -2.59 -6.01 -19.32
CA TYR A 69 -1.96 -5.87 -18.02
C TYR A 69 -1.59 -4.41 -17.80
N GLU A 70 -1.95 -3.90 -16.63
CA GLU A 70 -1.58 -2.56 -16.20
C GLU A 70 -0.69 -2.64 -14.95
N ILE A 71 0.10 -1.60 -14.72
CA ILE A 71 0.93 -1.44 -13.54
C ILE A 71 0.58 -0.13 -12.86
N THR A 72 0.69 -0.07 -11.53
CA THR A 72 0.45 1.16 -10.79
C THR A 72 1.67 2.07 -10.90
N SER A 73 1.51 3.22 -11.56
CA SER A 73 2.58 4.19 -11.80
C SER A 73 2.20 5.61 -11.39
N THR A 74 3.18 6.50 -11.22
CA THR A 74 2.87 7.92 -10.95
C THR A 74 2.35 8.62 -12.18
N PHE A 75 1.41 9.56 -11.99
CA PHE A 75 0.90 10.41 -13.06
C PHE A 75 2.01 11.20 -13.77
N ALA A 76 3.06 11.60 -13.04
CA ALA A 76 4.20 12.31 -13.61
C ALA A 76 4.99 11.48 -14.63
N SER A 77 5.11 10.17 -14.41
CA SER A 77 5.80 9.26 -15.34
C SER A 77 4.88 8.68 -16.42
N TYR A 78 3.57 8.62 -16.16
CA TYR A 78 2.56 8.17 -17.11
C TYR A 78 1.29 9.04 -17.00
N PRO A 79 1.14 10.12 -17.79
CA PRO A 79 0.08 11.11 -17.62
C PRO A 79 -1.25 10.70 -18.25
N VAL A 80 -1.57 9.41 -18.27
CA VAL A 80 -2.81 8.87 -18.83
C VAL A 80 -3.58 8.15 -17.73
N ASN A 81 -4.80 8.62 -17.45
CA ASN A 81 -5.65 8.08 -16.40
C ASN A 81 -6.95 7.50 -16.99
N VAL A 82 -6.85 6.28 -17.53
CA VAL A 82 -8.03 5.55 -18.05
C VAL A 82 -8.96 5.08 -16.92
N TYR A 83 -8.39 4.91 -15.72
CA TYR A 83 -9.06 4.33 -14.55
C TYR A 83 -9.13 5.34 -13.40
N PRO A 84 -9.95 6.40 -13.52
CA PRO A 84 -9.95 7.51 -12.57
C PRO A 84 -10.45 7.16 -11.18
N THR A 85 -11.15 6.02 -11.04
CA THR A 85 -11.76 5.62 -9.77
C THR A 85 -11.52 4.15 -9.51
N LEU A 86 -11.28 3.83 -8.24
CA LEU A 86 -11.10 2.49 -7.71
C LEU A 86 -12.13 2.22 -6.60
N SER A 87 -12.29 0.94 -6.25
CA SER A 87 -13.02 0.52 -5.06
C SER A 87 -12.35 -0.69 -4.42
N LEU A 88 -12.59 -0.89 -3.12
CA LEU A 88 -12.20 -2.09 -2.41
C LEU A 88 -13.48 -2.87 -2.05
N VAL A 89 -13.62 -4.09 -2.56
CA VAL A 89 -14.81 -4.94 -2.33
C VAL A 89 -14.36 -6.34 -1.96
N ASN A 90 -14.72 -6.82 -0.77
CA ASN A 90 -14.34 -8.16 -0.26
C ASN A 90 -12.85 -8.50 -0.41
N GLY A 91 -11.98 -7.54 -0.10
CA GLY A 91 -10.53 -7.65 -0.15
C GLY A 91 -9.92 -7.48 -1.54
N SER A 92 -10.76 -7.17 -2.54
CA SER A 92 -10.34 -7.03 -3.93
C SER A 92 -10.36 -5.58 -4.38
N LEU A 93 -9.22 -5.14 -4.93
CA LEU A 93 -9.10 -3.83 -5.56
C LEU A 93 -9.59 -3.89 -7.00
N ARG A 94 -10.56 -3.02 -7.29
CA ARG A 94 -11.22 -2.90 -8.59
C ARG A 94 -10.93 -1.55 -9.19
N ALA A 95 -10.61 -1.52 -10.47
CA ALA A 95 -10.46 -0.28 -11.22
C ALA A 95 -11.63 -0.09 -12.19
N TYR A 96 -12.13 1.13 -12.29
CA TYR A 96 -13.26 1.49 -13.13
C TYR A 96 -12.82 2.51 -14.17
N ARG A 97 -13.25 2.30 -15.41
CA ARG A 97 -13.07 3.30 -16.47
C ARG A 97 -13.87 4.55 -16.18
N ALA A 98 -13.58 5.65 -16.87
CA ALA A 98 -14.36 6.89 -16.79
C ALA A 98 -15.87 6.68 -17.10
N SER A 99 -16.23 5.65 -17.88
CA SER A 99 -17.62 5.25 -18.13
C SER A 99 -18.31 4.56 -16.94
N GLY A 100 -17.58 4.25 -15.87
CA GLY A 100 -18.04 3.46 -14.73
C GLY A 100 -17.99 1.95 -14.94
N ALA A 101 -17.52 1.47 -16.11
CA ALA A 101 -17.36 0.04 -16.37
C ALA A 101 -16.22 -0.56 -15.53
N TRP A 102 -16.52 -1.66 -14.84
CA TRP A 102 -15.54 -2.47 -14.10
C TRP A 102 -15.15 -3.68 -14.93
N LEU A 103 -13.90 -3.69 -15.39
CA LEU A 103 -13.32 -4.77 -16.20
C LEU A 103 -11.84 -4.95 -15.84
N THR A 104 -11.42 -4.53 -14.64
CA THR A 104 -10.01 -4.47 -14.23
C THR A 104 -9.89 -4.71 -12.73
N ASN A 105 -9.01 -5.63 -12.34
CA ASN A 105 -8.77 -5.99 -10.95
C ASN A 105 -7.27 -6.04 -10.66
N ALA A 106 -6.87 -5.67 -9.45
CA ALA A 106 -5.51 -5.90 -9.00
C ALA A 106 -5.24 -7.40 -8.88
N THR A 107 -4.05 -7.83 -9.30
CA THR A 107 -3.57 -9.20 -9.10
C THR A 107 -3.10 -9.39 -7.66
N ALA A 108 -2.68 -10.60 -7.27
CA ALA A 108 -2.02 -10.78 -5.99
C ALA A 108 -0.55 -10.35 -6.10
N VAL A 109 -0.11 -9.42 -5.25
CA VAL A 109 1.32 -9.07 -5.15
C VAL A 109 2.08 -10.14 -4.36
N GLN A 110 3.33 -10.37 -4.73
CA GLN A 110 4.32 -11.14 -3.95
C GLN A 110 5.50 -10.23 -3.58
N ASN A 111 6.46 -10.77 -2.83
CA ASN A 111 7.65 -10.02 -2.43
C ASN A 111 8.48 -9.63 -3.66
N GLY A 112 8.72 -8.33 -3.81
CA GLY A 112 9.37 -7.75 -4.98
C GLY A 112 8.41 -7.44 -6.13
N ASP A 113 7.18 -7.93 -6.15
CA ASP A 113 6.32 -7.75 -7.31
C ASP A 113 5.78 -6.32 -7.44
N LEU A 114 5.61 -5.90 -8.69
CA LEU A 114 4.84 -4.71 -9.03
C LEU A 114 3.37 -4.89 -8.62
N LEU A 115 2.72 -3.82 -8.20
CA LEU A 115 1.26 -3.77 -8.09
C LEU A 115 0.65 -3.75 -9.49
N THR A 116 0.40 -4.95 -10.02
CA THR A 116 -0.14 -5.19 -11.35
C THR A 116 -1.66 -5.36 -11.34
N TRP A 117 -2.27 -5.09 -12.47
CA TRP A 117 -3.70 -5.21 -12.71
C TRP A 117 -3.91 -6.05 -13.96
N TYR A 118 -5.00 -6.78 -13.93
CA TYR A 118 -5.47 -7.58 -15.04
C TYR A 118 -6.78 -7.00 -15.54
N THR A 119 -6.87 -6.81 -16.85
CA THR A 119 -8.07 -6.30 -17.51
C THR A 119 -8.56 -7.31 -18.52
N SER A 120 -9.82 -7.72 -18.37
CA SER A 120 -10.45 -8.68 -19.28
C SER A 120 -11.96 -8.44 -19.36
N PRO A 121 -12.56 -8.44 -20.56
CA PRO A 121 -14.01 -8.40 -20.69
C PRO A 121 -14.69 -9.70 -20.22
N LEU A 122 -13.92 -10.79 -20.08
CA LEU A 122 -14.42 -12.14 -19.80
C LEU A 122 -14.14 -12.58 -18.37
N PHE A 123 -13.97 -11.66 -17.41
CA PHE A 123 -13.57 -11.95 -16.03
C PHE A 123 -14.21 -13.23 -15.46
N ASN A 124 -13.47 -14.34 -15.55
CA ASN A 124 -13.83 -15.67 -15.06
C ASN A 124 -12.81 -16.16 -14.01
N HIS A 125 -11.83 -15.32 -13.68
CA HIS A 125 -10.81 -15.58 -12.67
C HIS A 125 -11.12 -14.80 -11.40
N ASP A 126 -10.86 -15.43 -10.25
CA ASP A 126 -11.00 -14.79 -8.95
C ASP A 126 -10.02 -13.63 -8.82
N ALA A 127 -10.55 -12.44 -8.59
CA ALA A 127 -9.75 -11.28 -8.24
C ALA A 127 -9.07 -11.50 -6.88
N ALA A 128 -7.84 -11.03 -6.73
CA ALA A 128 -7.09 -11.21 -5.49
C ALA A 128 -7.84 -10.57 -4.30
N ARG A 129 -7.87 -11.28 -3.16
CA ARG A 129 -8.59 -10.88 -1.93
C ARG A 129 -7.65 -10.56 -0.77
N ILE A 130 -6.45 -10.09 -1.10
CA ILE A 130 -5.36 -9.85 -0.15
C ILE A 130 -5.29 -8.40 0.33
N TYR A 131 -6.11 -7.53 -0.26
CA TYR A 131 -6.04 -6.10 -0.02
C TYR A 131 -6.96 -5.68 1.13
N SER A 132 -6.49 -4.76 1.96
CA SER A 132 -7.31 -4.11 2.95
C SER A 132 -6.87 -2.67 3.16
N VAL A 133 -7.65 -1.89 3.87
CA VAL A 133 -7.31 -0.51 4.22
C VAL A 133 -7.12 -0.40 5.72
N VAL A 134 -6.10 0.34 6.11
CA VAL A 134 -5.76 0.65 7.49
C VAL A 134 -5.77 2.15 7.72
N GLN A 135 -6.16 2.57 8.92
CA GLN A 135 -6.05 3.97 9.31
C GLN A 135 -4.58 4.31 9.57
N SER A 136 -4.14 5.48 9.12
CA SER A 136 -2.78 5.95 9.32
C SER A 136 -2.75 7.45 9.62
N PRO A 137 -1.63 8.01 10.12
CA PRO A 137 -1.50 9.45 10.38
C PRO A 137 -1.72 10.34 9.15
N VAL A 138 -1.51 9.80 7.94
CA VAL A 138 -1.70 10.50 6.65
C VAL A 138 -3.04 10.18 5.98
N GLY A 139 -3.96 9.53 6.70
CA GLY A 139 -5.26 9.07 6.20
C GLY A 139 -5.34 7.56 6.01
N MET A 140 -6.31 7.10 5.23
CA MET A 140 -6.47 5.68 4.89
C MET A 140 -5.34 5.22 3.98
N SER A 141 -4.67 4.13 4.37
CA SER A 141 -3.57 3.52 3.62
C SER A 141 -3.95 2.14 3.12
N LEU A 142 -3.58 1.83 1.88
CA LEU A 142 -3.69 0.51 1.30
C LEU A 142 -2.69 -0.42 1.96
N SER A 143 -3.14 -1.64 2.27
CA SER A 143 -2.31 -2.74 2.73
C SER A 143 -2.53 -3.96 1.83
N ALA A 144 -1.50 -4.80 1.74
CA ALA A 144 -1.61 -6.15 1.20
C ALA A 144 -1.14 -7.13 2.28
N TYR A 145 -1.89 -8.23 2.47
CA TYR A 145 -1.64 -9.20 3.54
C TYR A 145 -1.62 -8.59 4.95
N GLY A 146 -2.35 -7.49 5.16
CA GLY A 146 -2.36 -6.75 6.43
C GLY A 146 -1.17 -5.78 6.59
N GLU A 147 -0.28 -5.68 5.62
CA GLU A 147 0.91 -4.82 5.71
C GLU A 147 0.76 -3.58 4.83
N ALA A 148 0.72 -2.40 5.44
CA ALA A 148 0.68 -1.10 4.73
C ALA A 148 2.05 -0.42 4.62
N GLY A 149 3.05 -0.90 5.35
CA GLY A 149 4.39 -0.31 5.41
C GLY A 149 5.38 -0.90 4.40
N LEU A 150 4.97 -1.88 3.61
CA LEU A 150 5.83 -2.63 2.70
C LEU A 150 5.78 -2.14 1.26
N TRP A 151 5.23 -0.95 1.00
CA TRP A 151 5.20 -0.40 -0.36
C TRP A 151 6.46 0.42 -0.64
N PHE A 152 6.96 0.26 -1.86
CA PHE A 152 8.07 1.02 -2.40
C PHE A 152 7.65 1.67 -3.72
N LEU A 153 8.19 2.84 -4.00
CA LEU A 153 8.07 3.46 -5.31
C LEU A 153 9.44 3.38 -5.99
N CYS A 154 9.48 2.73 -7.14
CA CYS A 154 10.70 2.38 -7.83
C CYS A 154 10.69 2.89 -9.26
N SER A 155 11.84 3.36 -9.74
CA SER A 155 12.05 3.54 -11.17
C SER A 155 12.20 2.17 -11.82
N ILE A 156 11.24 1.82 -12.69
CA ILE A 156 11.32 0.62 -13.52
C ILE A 156 11.87 0.97 -14.90
N GLN A 157 12.79 0.16 -15.39
CA GLN A 157 13.34 0.30 -16.73
C GLN A 157 12.96 -0.91 -17.56
N SER A 158 12.42 -0.67 -18.75
CA SER A 158 12.25 -1.69 -19.78
C SER A 158 12.97 -1.22 -21.03
N LYS A 159 13.51 -2.16 -21.81
CA LYS A 159 14.20 -1.85 -23.07
C LYS A 159 13.30 -1.11 -24.06
N SER A 160 11.98 -1.25 -23.92
CA SER A 160 11.00 -0.79 -24.91
C SER A 160 10.10 0.35 -24.41
N THR A 161 10.21 0.76 -23.13
CA THR A 161 9.38 1.84 -22.58
C THR A 161 10.25 2.85 -21.83
N PRO A 162 9.87 4.15 -21.84
CA PRO A 162 10.50 5.12 -20.97
C PRO A 162 10.51 4.66 -19.52
N PRO A 163 11.49 5.08 -18.70
CA PRO A 163 11.47 4.81 -17.27
C PRO A 163 10.17 5.28 -16.63
N MET A 164 9.56 4.43 -15.81
CA MET A 164 8.32 4.75 -15.10
C MET A 164 8.52 4.60 -13.60
N MET A 165 7.86 5.42 -12.80
CA MET A 165 7.86 5.25 -11.35
C MET A 165 6.67 4.37 -10.98
N SER A 166 6.92 3.16 -10.50
CA SER A 166 5.88 2.16 -10.23
C SER A 166 5.93 1.61 -8.80
N VAL A 167 4.77 1.18 -8.31
CA VAL A 167 4.60 0.66 -6.96
C VAL A 167 5.03 -0.81 -6.89
N VAL A 168 5.91 -1.11 -5.96
CA VAL A 168 6.44 -2.45 -5.67
C VAL A 168 6.08 -2.86 -4.24
N PHE A 169 5.71 -4.12 -4.05
CA PHE A 169 5.39 -4.67 -2.73
C PHE A 169 6.57 -5.43 -2.13
N ASN A 170 6.84 -5.19 -0.85
CA ASN A 170 7.83 -5.88 -0.01
C ASN A 170 9.17 -6.14 -0.72
N LEU A 171 9.82 -5.06 -1.14
CA LEU A 171 11.09 -5.12 -1.84
C LEU A 171 12.22 -5.47 -0.87
N THR A 172 12.95 -6.53 -1.19
CA THR A 172 14.17 -6.97 -0.49
C THR A 172 15.36 -6.91 -1.44
N ARG A 173 16.59 -6.95 -0.90
CA ARG A 173 17.81 -7.02 -1.73
C ARG A 173 17.87 -8.26 -2.63
N ASP A 174 17.17 -9.32 -2.24
CA ASP A 174 17.11 -10.59 -2.97
C ASP A 174 15.89 -10.69 -3.91
N SER A 175 15.11 -9.61 -4.04
CA SER A 175 13.93 -9.61 -4.92
C SER A 175 14.35 -9.70 -6.38
N HIS A 176 13.95 -10.77 -7.06
CA HIS A 176 14.33 -11.08 -8.45
C HIS A 176 13.52 -10.29 -9.50
N VAL A 177 13.49 -8.97 -9.37
CA VAL A 177 12.80 -8.12 -10.33
C VAL A 177 13.84 -7.52 -11.24
N ASP A 178 14.08 -8.15 -12.39
CA ASP A 178 15.10 -7.75 -13.37
C ASP A 178 14.97 -6.29 -13.86
N VAL A 179 13.83 -5.65 -13.60
CA VAL A 179 13.48 -4.29 -14.03
C VAL A 179 13.53 -3.23 -12.92
N VAL A 180 13.81 -3.61 -11.67
CA VAL A 180 13.86 -2.70 -10.51
C VAL A 180 15.28 -2.64 -9.96
N ASP A 181 15.80 -1.43 -9.78
CA ASP A 181 17.00 -1.17 -8.99
C ASP A 181 16.57 -0.86 -7.53
N PRO A 182 16.82 -1.74 -6.55
CA PRO A 182 16.39 -1.53 -5.17
C PRO A 182 16.98 -0.28 -4.53
N ASP A 183 18.18 0.13 -4.94
CA ASP A 183 18.85 1.32 -4.39
C ASP A 183 18.23 2.62 -4.94
N ALA A 184 17.49 2.54 -6.05
CA ALA A 184 16.73 3.64 -6.65
C ALA A 184 15.27 3.71 -6.17
N CYS A 185 14.87 2.86 -5.22
CA CYS A 185 13.53 2.84 -4.64
C CYS A 185 13.46 3.62 -3.33
N TRP A 186 12.31 4.23 -3.05
CA TRP A 186 12.02 4.79 -1.72
C TRP A 186 10.76 4.19 -1.11
N SER A 187 10.76 4.12 0.22
CA SER A 187 9.62 3.60 0.96
C SER A 187 8.45 4.58 0.89
N THR A 188 7.26 4.06 0.63
CA THR A 188 6.06 4.88 0.43
C THR A 188 4.88 4.30 1.20
N ARG A 189 3.92 5.14 1.57
CA ARG A 189 2.55 4.70 1.85
C ARG A 189 1.69 4.92 0.64
N ILE A 190 0.77 4.01 0.39
CA ILE A 190 -0.22 4.15 -0.68
C ILE A 190 -1.50 4.64 -0.03
N THR A 191 -1.80 5.93 -0.17
CA THR A 191 -2.95 6.57 0.47
C THR A 191 -4.16 6.51 -0.46
N LEU A 192 -5.35 6.39 0.14
CA LEU A 192 -6.62 6.47 -0.55
C LEU A 192 -7.11 7.91 -0.52
N VAL A 193 -7.41 8.46 -1.70
CA VAL A 193 -7.97 9.80 -1.84
C VAL A 193 -9.44 9.65 -2.27
N PRO A 194 -10.41 9.97 -1.41
CA PRO A 194 -11.83 9.85 -1.75
C PRO A 194 -12.18 10.67 -2.99
N VAL A 195 -12.97 10.09 -3.89
CA VAL A 195 -13.50 10.83 -5.05
C VAL A 195 -14.61 11.77 -4.54
N ALA A 196 -14.64 13.01 -5.04
CA ALA A 196 -15.59 14.03 -4.62
C ALA A 196 -17.05 13.49 -4.63
N GLY A 197 -17.77 13.72 -3.53
CA GLY A 197 -19.14 13.23 -3.35
C GLY A 197 -19.25 11.79 -2.81
N SER A 198 -18.14 11.14 -2.45
CA SER A 198 -18.15 9.86 -1.73
C SER A 198 -17.39 9.99 -0.40
N ALA A 199 -18.10 9.75 0.72
CA ALA A 199 -17.49 9.69 2.04
C ALA A 199 -17.05 8.25 2.30
N CYS A 200 -15.75 8.10 2.57
CA CYS A 200 -15.14 6.93 3.18
C CYS A 200 -15.01 7.19 4.69
#